data_AF-A0A830FS82-F1
#
_entry.id   AF-A0A830FS82-F1
#
_cell.length_a   1.000
_cell.length_b   1.000
_cell.length_c   1.000
_cell.angle_alpha   90.00
_cell.angle_beta   90.00
_cell.angle_gamma   90.00
#
_symmetry.space_group_name_H-M   'P 1'
#
loop_
_entity.id
_entity.type
_entity.pdbx_description
1 polymer ?
#
loop_
_entity_poly.entity_id
_entity_poly.type
_entity_poly.pdbx_seq_one_letter_code
_entity_poly.pdbx_strand_id
1 'polypeptide(L)'
;MAESEARATEIREAYQRCLDARRQWMSVRGRTTDPRYREKAHADLHEAVLSWFEALVPYISERPGEVKQLWEGAPLYPVQPVTQKILVCANDHAYLRNTEDGPSKTDLCPDCRTPLQPDEQPKRDEQGRQLFVWKQGLKNLSSWTHQTITEETGGGELSSATKTVERPQRLDPEILMRAARYLDLAAEQCSLLATTDDAIATGEL
;
A
#
# COMPACT_ATOMS: atom_id res chain seq x y z
N MET A 1 33.68 -4.94 -14.82
CA MET A 1 33.16 -3.84 -15.66
C MET A 1 31.82 -4.22 -16.29
N ALA A 2 31.73 -5.32 -17.06
CA ALA A 2 30.47 -5.77 -17.68
C ALA A 2 29.28 -5.98 -16.70
N GLU A 3 29.52 -6.53 -15.50
CA GLU A 3 28.44 -6.73 -14.49
C GLU A 3 27.87 -5.43 -13.92
N SER A 4 28.67 -4.36 -13.86
CA SER A 4 28.21 -3.05 -13.37
C SER A 4 27.35 -2.33 -14.39
N GLU A 5 27.68 -2.46 -15.68
CA GLU A 5 26.92 -1.88 -16.79
C GLU A 5 25.59 -2.62 -17.01
N ALA A 6 25.60 -3.96 -16.92
CA ALA A 6 24.39 -4.77 -16.98
C ALA A 6 23.38 -4.38 -15.88
N ARG A 7 23.85 -4.22 -14.64
CA ARG A 7 23.00 -3.81 -13.50
C ARG A 7 22.48 -2.38 -13.63
N ALA A 8 23.31 -1.45 -14.10
CA ALA A 8 22.86 -0.08 -14.34
C ALA A 8 21.76 -0.02 -15.42
N THR A 9 21.86 -0.88 -16.44
CA THR A 9 20.85 -1.02 -17.48
C THR A 9 19.55 -1.60 -16.91
N GLU A 10 19.62 -2.66 -16.10
CA GLU A 10 18.47 -3.28 -15.44
C GLU A 10 17.69 -2.28 -14.57
N ILE A 11 18.39 -1.50 -13.73
CA ILE A 11 17.80 -0.44 -12.91
C ILE A 11 17.08 0.59 -13.80
N ARG A 12 17.73 1.04 -14.88
CA ARG A 12 17.15 2.04 -15.79
C ARG A 12 15.88 1.52 -16.47
N GLU A 13 15.91 0.29 -16.97
CA GLU A 13 14.76 -0.32 -17.63
C GLU A 13 13.59 -0.54 -16.66
N ALA A 14 13.88 -0.98 -15.43
CA ALA A 14 12.86 -1.17 -14.40
C ALA A 14 12.23 0.18 -14.00
N TYR A 15 13.03 1.23 -13.85
CA TYR A 15 12.55 2.58 -13.58
C TYR A 15 11.68 3.13 -14.70
N GLN A 16 12.12 3.03 -15.96
CA GLN A 16 11.36 3.49 -17.12
C GLN A 16 10.02 2.76 -17.25
N ARG A 17 10.03 1.43 -17.11
CA ARG A 17 8.79 0.62 -17.09
C ARG A 17 7.84 1.06 -16.00
N CYS A 18 8.34 1.34 -14.79
CA CYS A 18 7.53 1.83 -13.68
C CYS A 18 6.91 3.20 -13.99
N LEU A 19 7.67 4.14 -14.56
CA LEU A 19 7.14 5.45 -14.97
C LEU A 19 6.04 5.34 -16.02
N ASP A 20 6.23 4.50 -17.03
CA ASP A 20 5.24 4.31 -18.09
C ASP A 20 3.97 3.64 -17.58
N ALA A 21 4.09 2.62 -16.72
CA ALA A 21 2.95 1.97 -16.10
C ALA A 21 2.15 2.93 -15.20
N ARG A 22 2.83 3.82 -14.45
CA ARG A 22 2.19 4.90 -13.68
C ARG A 22 1.43 5.88 -14.59
N ARG A 23 2.02 6.29 -15.71
CA ARG A 23 1.37 7.16 -16.70
C ARG A 23 0.13 6.49 -17.30
N GLN A 24 0.23 5.20 -17.64
CA GLN A 24 -0.87 4.40 -18.17
C GLN A 24 -1.99 4.27 -17.14
N TRP A 25 -1.69 3.98 -15.87
CA TRP A 25 -2.71 3.93 -14.82
C TRP A 25 -3.42 5.29 -14.67
N MET A 26 -2.67 6.38 -14.61
CA MET A 26 -3.22 7.74 -14.49
C MET A 26 -4.09 8.14 -15.69
N SER A 27 -3.81 7.61 -16.89
CA SER A 27 -4.61 7.90 -18.08
C SER A 27 -5.94 7.16 -18.10
N VAL A 28 -6.04 6.00 -17.43
CA VAL A 28 -7.28 5.21 -17.37
C VAL A 28 -8.09 5.39 -16.09
N ARG A 29 -7.45 5.77 -14.97
CA ARG A 29 -8.10 5.94 -13.66
C ARG A 29 -9.25 6.95 -13.75
N GLY A 30 -10.48 6.45 -13.66
CA GLY A 30 -11.69 7.27 -13.69
C GLY A 30 -12.06 7.85 -15.06
N ARG A 31 -11.32 7.50 -16.14
CA ARG A 31 -11.55 8.04 -17.50
C ARG A 31 -12.11 7.01 -18.47
N THR A 32 -11.86 5.72 -18.24
CA THR A 32 -12.43 4.65 -19.07
C THR A 32 -13.57 3.94 -18.34
N THR A 33 -14.68 3.73 -19.04
CA THR A 33 -15.80 2.92 -18.55
C THR A 33 -15.52 1.43 -18.67
N ASP A 34 -14.70 1.02 -19.64
CA ASP A 34 -14.37 -0.39 -19.88
C ASP A 34 -13.45 -0.93 -18.76
N PRO A 35 -13.89 -1.93 -17.98
CA PRO A 35 -13.12 -2.50 -16.89
C PRO A 35 -11.86 -3.25 -17.36
N ARG A 36 -11.81 -3.75 -18.60
CA ARG A 36 -10.68 -4.53 -19.12
C ARG A 36 -9.40 -3.70 -19.22
N TYR A 37 -9.53 -2.45 -19.67
CA TYR A 37 -8.39 -1.54 -19.75
C TYR A 37 -7.88 -1.13 -18.37
N ARG A 38 -8.78 -0.96 -17.39
CA ARG A 38 -8.40 -0.68 -16.00
C ARG A 38 -7.66 -1.85 -15.38
N GLU A 39 -8.19 -3.06 -15.54
CA GLU A 39 -7.56 -4.29 -15.03
C GLU A 39 -6.17 -4.50 -15.64
N LYS A 40 -6.03 -4.31 -16.96
CA LYS A 40 -4.73 -4.41 -17.62
C LYS A 40 -3.73 -3.38 -17.09
N ALA A 41 -4.12 -2.10 -17.05
CA ALA A 41 -3.23 -1.05 -16.54
C ALA A 41 -2.86 -1.25 -15.07
N HIS A 42 -3.76 -1.81 -14.25
CA HIS A 42 -3.48 -2.17 -12.87
C HIS A 42 -2.49 -3.33 -12.78
N ALA A 43 -2.67 -4.38 -13.59
CA ALA A 43 -1.72 -5.49 -13.67
C ALA A 43 -0.32 -5.01 -14.10
N ASP A 44 -0.24 -4.20 -15.17
CA ASP A 44 1.00 -3.62 -15.68
C ASP A 44 1.69 -2.76 -14.60
N LEU A 45 0.92 -1.95 -13.85
CA LEU A 45 1.43 -1.15 -12.73
C LEU A 45 1.98 -2.02 -11.60
N HIS A 46 1.28 -3.09 -11.24
CA HIS A 46 1.70 -3.97 -10.16
C HIS A 46 3.02 -4.65 -10.50
N GLU A 47 3.13 -5.22 -11.69
CA GLU A 47 4.35 -5.86 -12.18
C GLU A 47 5.51 -4.87 -12.24
N ALA A 48 5.31 -3.70 -12.84
CA ALA A 48 6.36 -2.71 -13.00
C ALA A 48 6.88 -2.16 -11.65
N VAL A 49 6.00 -1.93 -10.66
CA VAL A 49 6.40 -1.49 -9.32
C VAL A 49 7.17 -2.57 -8.58
N LEU A 50 6.78 -3.84 -8.71
CA LEU A 50 7.50 -4.93 -8.07
C LEU A 50 8.86 -5.21 -8.74
N SER A 51 8.94 -5.16 -10.07
CA SER A 51 10.22 -5.23 -10.78
C SER A 51 11.14 -4.07 -10.38
N TRP A 52 10.59 -2.86 -10.19
CA TRP A 52 11.37 -1.73 -9.70
C TRP A 52 11.87 -1.93 -8.27
N PHE A 53 11.01 -2.47 -7.40
CA PHE A 53 11.40 -2.89 -6.05
C PHE A 53 12.53 -3.92 -6.09
N GLU A 54 12.39 -5.01 -6.84
CA GLU A 54 13.37 -6.10 -6.93
C GLU A 54 14.75 -5.59 -7.40
N ALA A 55 14.77 -4.73 -8.41
CA ALA A 55 16.00 -4.11 -8.91
C ALA A 55 16.70 -3.25 -7.85
N LEU A 56 15.93 -2.59 -6.98
CA LEU A 56 16.47 -1.69 -5.95
C LEU A 56 16.83 -2.39 -4.64
N VAL A 57 16.21 -3.53 -4.31
CA VAL A 57 16.42 -4.26 -3.03
C VAL A 57 17.90 -4.40 -2.65
N PRO A 58 18.81 -4.84 -3.55
CA PRO A 58 20.23 -5.01 -3.22
C PRO A 58 20.93 -3.72 -2.79
N TYR A 59 20.38 -2.57 -3.19
CA TYR A 59 20.97 -1.26 -2.93
C TYR A 59 20.37 -0.56 -1.72
N ILE A 60 19.10 -0.82 -1.40
CA ILE A 60 18.36 -0.07 -0.37
C ILE A 60 18.20 -0.83 0.95
N SER A 61 18.27 -2.16 0.96
CA SER A 61 17.93 -2.99 2.13
C SER A 61 18.84 -2.78 3.35
N GLU A 62 20.12 -2.49 3.12
CA GLU A 62 21.15 -2.34 4.18
C GLU A 62 21.67 -0.90 4.32
N ARG A 63 21.16 0.04 3.52
CA ARG A 63 21.62 1.43 3.55
C ARG A 63 21.15 2.13 4.82
N PRO A 64 22.05 2.83 5.54
CA PRO A 64 21.68 3.63 6.70
C PRO A 64 20.98 4.93 6.31
N GLY A 65 20.48 5.67 7.31
CA GLY A 65 19.92 7.01 7.13
C GLY A 65 18.50 7.02 6.58
N GLU A 66 18.22 7.95 5.67
CA GLU A 66 16.88 8.17 5.10
C GLU A 66 16.36 6.95 4.34
N VAL A 67 17.25 6.23 3.65
CA VAL A 67 16.88 4.99 2.94
C VAL A 67 16.37 3.92 3.90
N LYS A 68 16.97 3.81 5.10
CA LYS A 68 16.49 2.88 6.14
C LYS A 68 15.10 3.26 6.63
N GLN A 69 14.82 4.55 6.80
CA GLN A 69 13.48 5.01 7.18
C GLN A 69 12.43 4.67 6.12
N LEU A 70 12.76 4.82 4.82
CA LEU A 70 11.89 4.39 3.72
C LEU A 70 11.70 2.87 3.70
N TRP A 71 12.77 2.13 3.94
CA TRP A 71 12.77 0.67 3.95
C TRP A 71 11.94 0.07 5.10
N GLU A 72 12.04 0.64 6.30
CA GLU A 72 11.47 0.06 7.53
C GLU A 72 10.22 0.76 8.03
N GLY A 73 10.12 2.09 7.89
CA GLY A 73 9.18 2.92 8.63
C GLY A 73 8.16 3.70 7.80
N ALA A 74 8.39 3.87 6.48
CA ALA A 74 7.50 4.69 5.66
C ALA A 74 6.08 4.08 5.57
N PRO A 75 5.02 4.84 5.86
CA PRO A 75 3.65 4.31 5.86
C PRO A 75 3.20 3.94 4.43
N LEU A 76 3.04 2.64 4.16
CA LEU A 76 2.63 2.15 2.85
C LEU A 76 1.11 2.16 2.69
N TYR A 77 0.35 1.55 3.60
CA TYR A 77 -1.10 1.49 3.50
C TYR A 77 -1.79 1.24 4.85
N PRO A 78 -3.01 1.73 5.05
CA PRO A 78 -3.79 1.43 6.25
C PRO A 78 -4.23 -0.04 6.24
N VAL A 79 -4.12 -0.71 7.38
CA VAL A 79 -4.48 -2.13 7.56
C VAL A 79 -5.79 -2.26 8.33
N GLN A 80 -5.91 -1.54 9.44
CA GLN A 80 -7.07 -1.63 10.31
C GLN A 80 -7.31 -0.31 11.06
N PRO A 81 -8.57 0.01 11.41
CA PRO A 81 -8.87 1.10 12.34
C PRO A 81 -8.09 0.93 13.65
N VAL A 82 -7.59 2.02 14.20
CA VAL A 82 -7.23 2.04 15.62
C VAL A 82 -8.54 2.13 16.40
N THR A 83 -8.87 1.13 17.21
CA THR A 83 -10.03 1.18 18.10
C THR A 83 -9.63 1.72 19.47
N GLN A 84 -10.57 2.37 20.14
CA GLN A 84 -10.45 2.77 21.54
C GLN A 84 -11.60 2.16 22.32
N LYS A 85 -11.27 1.68 23.53
CA LYS A 85 -12.26 1.13 24.45
C LYS A 85 -13.04 2.27 25.08
N ILE A 86 -14.35 2.17 25.02
CA ILE A 86 -15.26 3.14 25.58
C ILE A 86 -16.29 2.43 26.47
N LEU A 87 -17.01 3.23 27.24
CA LEU A 87 -18.17 2.82 27.99
C LEU A 87 -19.38 3.54 27.40
N VAL A 88 -20.38 2.78 26.97
CA VAL A 88 -21.60 3.29 26.34
C VAL A 88 -22.80 2.92 27.20
N CYS A 89 -23.72 3.86 27.37
CA CYS A 89 -24.98 3.61 28.05
C CYS A 89 -26.11 3.28 27.06
N ALA A 90 -27.25 2.79 27.52
CA ALA A 90 -28.40 2.48 26.66
C ALA A 90 -28.97 3.71 25.91
N ASN A 91 -28.63 4.93 26.36
CA ASN A 91 -29.01 6.20 25.73
C ASN A 91 -27.88 6.80 24.86
N ASP A 92 -26.90 5.99 24.46
CA ASP A 92 -25.81 6.34 23.52
C ASP A 92 -24.84 7.43 24.02
N HIS A 93 -24.75 7.67 25.33
CA HIS A 93 -23.66 8.46 25.90
C HIS A 93 -22.39 7.61 25.99
N ALA A 94 -21.31 8.10 25.38
CA ALA A 94 -20.03 7.41 25.28
C ALA A 94 -18.94 8.11 26.12
N TYR A 95 -18.20 7.34 26.91
CA TYR A 95 -17.10 7.82 27.74
C TYR A 95 -15.82 7.03 27.43
N LEU A 96 -14.68 7.72 27.38
CA LEU A 96 -13.38 7.07 27.20
C LEU A 96 -13.03 6.22 28.42
N ARG A 97 -12.61 4.98 28.18
CA ARG A 97 -12.13 4.11 29.25
C ARG A 97 -10.63 4.29 29.43
N ASN A 98 -10.21 4.88 30.55
CA ASN A 98 -8.79 4.93 30.91
C ASN A 98 -8.30 3.51 31.22
N THR A 99 -7.22 3.11 30.57
CA THR A 99 -6.75 1.72 30.46
C THR A 99 -6.11 1.13 31.71
N GLU A 100 -6.14 1.81 32.86
CA GLU A 100 -5.43 1.38 34.07
C GLU A 100 -6.34 0.66 35.08
N ASP A 101 -7.65 0.84 35.02
CA ASP A 101 -8.58 0.16 35.92
C ASP A 101 -9.38 -0.92 35.18
N GLY A 102 -9.30 -2.15 35.70
CA GLY A 102 -10.06 -3.31 35.24
C GLY A 102 -11.58 -3.05 35.23
N PRO A 103 -12.40 -3.95 34.64
CA PRO A 103 -13.82 -3.68 34.44
C PRO A 103 -14.58 -3.59 35.77
N SER A 104 -14.87 -2.38 36.27
CA SER A 104 -15.97 -2.15 37.20
C SER A 104 -17.27 -2.27 36.42
N LYS A 105 -17.90 -3.45 36.48
CA LYS A 105 -19.25 -3.73 35.94
C LYS A 105 -20.39 -2.91 36.61
N THR A 106 -20.03 -1.90 37.40
CA THR A 106 -20.93 -1.15 38.28
C THR A 106 -21.04 0.33 37.93
N ASP A 107 -20.33 0.79 36.89
CA ASP A 107 -20.34 2.21 36.57
C ASP A 107 -21.65 2.60 35.88
N LEU A 108 -22.37 3.51 36.51
CA LEU A 108 -23.59 4.10 35.98
C LEU A 108 -23.21 5.32 35.16
N CYS A 109 -23.93 5.54 34.06
CA CYS A 109 -23.78 6.73 33.24
C CYS A 109 -24.02 8.00 34.09
N PRO A 110 -23.07 8.96 34.14
CA PRO A 110 -23.24 10.20 34.87
C PRO A 110 -24.51 10.98 34.50
N ASP A 111 -24.90 10.93 33.22
CA ASP A 111 -25.98 11.76 32.68
C ASP A 111 -27.37 11.12 32.82
N CYS A 112 -27.48 9.80 32.71
CA CYS A 112 -28.79 9.11 32.70
C CYS A 112 -28.91 7.93 33.68
N ARG A 113 -27.87 7.67 34.48
CA ARG A 113 -27.81 6.65 35.54
C ARG A 113 -28.11 5.21 35.10
N THR A 114 -28.13 4.93 33.79
CA THR A 114 -28.22 3.57 33.28
C THR A 114 -26.84 2.89 33.34
N PRO A 115 -26.77 1.55 33.45
CA PRO A 115 -25.50 0.82 33.43
C PRO A 115 -24.69 1.13 32.17
N LEU A 116 -23.39 1.36 32.35
CA LEU A 116 -22.44 1.46 31.25
C LEU A 116 -22.00 0.05 30.81
N GLN A 117 -21.93 -0.14 29.49
CA GLN A 117 -21.41 -1.36 28.88
C GLN A 117 -20.11 -1.04 28.14
N PRO A 118 -19.10 -1.92 28.18
CA PRO A 118 -17.90 -1.76 27.39
C PRO A 118 -18.23 -1.93 25.90
N ASP A 119 -17.71 -1.01 25.09
CA ASP A 119 -17.79 -1.05 23.63
C ASP A 119 -16.45 -0.58 23.03
N GLU A 120 -16.27 -0.77 21.72
CA GLU A 120 -15.10 -0.31 20.98
C GLU A 120 -15.53 0.57 19.82
N GLN A 121 -14.95 1.78 19.76
CA GLN A 121 -15.18 2.71 18.65
C GLN A 121 -13.88 3.05 17.92
N PRO A 122 -13.94 3.41 16.63
CA PRO A 122 -12.78 3.91 15.91
C PRO A 122 -12.25 5.18 16.58
N LYS A 123 -10.97 5.18 16.91
CA LYS A 123 -10.26 6.35 17.40
C LYS A 123 -10.18 7.39 16.29
N ARG A 124 -10.49 8.64 16.61
CA ARG A 124 -10.42 9.78 15.69
C ARG A 124 -9.35 10.76 16.15
N ASP A 125 -8.75 11.48 15.21
CA ASP A 125 -7.85 12.59 15.50
C ASP A 125 -8.62 13.88 15.87
N GLU A 126 -7.88 14.95 16.16
CA GLU A 126 -8.45 16.27 16.50
C GLU A 126 -9.31 16.88 15.39
N GLN A 127 -9.16 16.40 14.15
CA GLN A 127 -9.93 16.82 12.98
C GLN A 127 -11.13 15.89 12.71
N GLY A 128 -11.39 14.93 13.61
CA GLY A 128 -12.47 13.96 13.49
C GLY A 128 -12.22 12.84 12.47
N ARG A 129 -10.99 12.72 11.95
CA ARG A 129 -10.60 11.68 10.98
C ARG A 129 -10.21 10.40 11.71
N GLN A 130 -10.63 9.27 11.17
CA GLN A 130 -10.34 7.96 11.75
C GLN A 130 -8.84 7.64 11.66
N LEU A 131 -8.26 7.20 12.78
CA LEU A 131 -6.89 6.72 12.85
C LEU A 131 -6.81 5.28 12.38
N PHE A 132 -5.74 4.95 11.67
CA PHE A 132 -5.47 3.62 11.15
C PHE A 132 -4.10 3.12 11.62
N VAL A 133 -4.00 1.81 11.83
CA VAL A 133 -2.72 1.11 11.89
C VAL A 133 -2.20 0.99 10.47
N TRP A 134 -0.98 1.47 10.23
CA TRP A 134 -0.36 1.46 8.91
C TRP A 134 0.62 0.30 8.79
N LYS A 135 0.61 -0.39 7.65
CA LYS A 135 1.74 -1.23 7.23
C LYS A 135 2.88 -0.28 6.85
N GLN A 136 4.05 -0.49 7.42
CA GLN A 136 5.21 0.42 7.29
C GLN A 136 6.38 -0.24 6.58
N GLY A 137 7.09 0.52 5.75
CA GLY A 137 8.35 0.13 5.15
C GLY A 137 8.21 -0.63 3.83
N LEU A 138 9.00 -0.22 2.83
CA LEU A 138 9.11 -0.86 1.52
C LEU A 138 9.41 -2.36 1.59
N LYS A 139 10.07 -2.84 2.65
CA LYS A 139 10.33 -4.27 2.87
C LYS A 139 9.10 -5.17 2.76
N ASN A 140 7.91 -4.63 3.07
CA ASN A 140 6.66 -5.38 2.99
C ASN A 140 6.13 -5.59 1.57
N LEU A 141 6.73 -4.98 0.54
CA LEU A 141 6.39 -5.28 -0.86
C LEU A 141 6.86 -6.69 -1.26
N SER A 142 7.91 -7.21 -0.62
CA SER A 142 8.41 -8.57 -0.86
C SER A 142 7.35 -9.67 -0.65
N SER A 143 6.34 -9.44 0.21
CA SER A 143 5.28 -10.43 0.41
C SER A 143 4.30 -10.53 -0.76
N TRP A 144 4.38 -9.63 -1.75
CA TRP A 144 3.41 -9.50 -2.85
C TRP A 144 3.96 -9.97 -4.21
N THR A 145 5.22 -10.38 -4.29
CA THR A 145 5.84 -10.88 -5.53
C THR A 145 5.25 -12.21 -6.02
N HIS A 146 4.70 -13.02 -5.12
CA HIS A 146 4.19 -14.36 -5.45
C HIS A 146 2.82 -14.69 -4.84
N GLN A 147 2.04 -13.69 -4.41
CA GLN A 147 0.70 -13.97 -3.88
C GLN A 147 -0.29 -14.31 -4.99
N THR A 148 -1.03 -15.39 -4.79
CA THR A 148 -2.13 -15.80 -5.65
C THR A 148 -3.41 -15.97 -4.84
N ILE A 149 -4.55 -15.68 -5.46
CA ILE A 149 -5.88 -15.97 -4.96
C ILE A 149 -6.56 -16.95 -5.90
N THR A 150 -7.37 -17.82 -5.32
CA THR A 150 -8.16 -18.80 -6.05
C THR A 150 -9.56 -18.23 -6.27
N GLU A 151 -9.97 -18.04 -7.53
CA GLU A 151 -11.28 -17.50 -7.90
C GLU A 151 -12.09 -18.55 -8.67
N GLU A 152 -13.33 -18.79 -8.26
CA GLU A 152 -14.25 -19.58 -9.08
C GLU A 152 -14.82 -18.71 -10.20
N THR A 153 -14.58 -19.11 -11.44
CA THR A 153 -15.07 -18.45 -12.65
C THR A 153 -15.92 -19.41 -13.47
N GLY A 154 -17.11 -18.99 -13.88
CA GLY A 154 -18.12 -19.86 -14.49
C GLY A 154 -19.33 -20.05 -13.58
N GLY A 155 -20.48 -20.47 -14.12
CA GLY A 155 -21.78 -20.36 -13.47
C GLY A 155 -22.55 -19.13 -13.94
N GLY A 156 -23.00 -19.15 -15.18
CA GLY A 156 -23.93 -18.14 -15.74
C GLY A 156 -25.26 -18.80 -16.12
N GLU A 157 -26.26 -18.02 -16.53
CA GLU A 157 -27.59 -18.52 -16.95
C GLU A 157 -27.54 -19.67 -17.98
N LEU A 158 -26.45 -19.81 -18.74
CA LEU A 158 -26.29 -20.79 -19.82
C LEU A 158 -25.38 -21.99 -19.47
N SER A 159 -24.70 -22.00 -18.32
CA SER A 159 -23.83 -23.12 -17.91
C SER A 159 -23.53 -23.10 -16.42
N SER A 160 -23.77 -24.23 -15.76
CA SER A 160 -23.47 -24.49 -14.34
C SER A 160 -22.02 -24.94 -14.09
N ALA A 161 -21.19 -25.03 -15.14
CA ALA A 161 -19.80 -25.41 -14.97
C ALA A 161 -19.02 -24.25 -14.33
N THR A 162 -18.59 -24.44 -13.09
CA THR A 162 -17.63 -23.56 -12.40
C THR A 162 -16.22 -24.10 -12.64
N LYS A 163 -15.26 -23.19 -12.82
CA LYS A 163 -13.84 -23.51 -12.89
C LYS A 163 -13.07 -22.64 -11.91
N THR A 164 -12.32 -23.30 -11.05
CA THR A 164 -11.37 -22.66 -10.16
C THR A 164 -10.15 -22.18 -10.97
N VAL A 165 -9.83 -20.89 -10.88
CA VAL A 165 -8.70 -20.25 -11.56
C VAL A 165 -7.85 -19.53 -10.53
N GLU A 166 -6.55 -19.81 -10.51
CA GLU A 166 -5.61 -19.03 -9.71
C GLU A 166 -5.25 -17.74 -10.43
N ARG A 167 -5.31 -16.62 -9.72
CA ARG A 167 -4.93 -15.30 -10.21
C ARG A 167 -3.96 -14.61 -9.26
N PRO A 168 -3.04 -13.78 -9.76
CA PRO A 168 -2.18 -12.99 -8.89
C PRO A 168 -3.01 -12.08 -7.98
N GLN A 169 -2.71 -12.09 -6.69
CA GLN A 169 -3.26 -11.12 -5.76
C GLN A 169 -2.51 -9.80 -5.96
N ARG A 170 -3.24 -8.71 -6.24
CA ARG A 170 -2.64 -7.42 -6.52
C ARG A 170 -2.92 -6.42 -5.41
N LEU A 171 -1.90 -5.64 -5.07
CA LEU A 171 -2.04 -4.44 -4.25
C LEU A 171 -2.93 -3.40 -4.93
N ASP A 172 -3.68 -2.63 -4.14
CA ASP A 172 -4.46 -1.51 -4.65
C ASP A 172 -3.55 -0.49 -5.39
N PRO A 173 -3.99 0.06 -6.53
CA PRO A 173 -3.21 1.01 -7.31
C PRO A 173 -2.68 2.21 -6.51
N GLU A 174 -3.41 2.74 -5.54
CA GLU A 174 -2.94 3.87 -4.73
C GLU A 174 -1.77 3.47 -3.83
N ILE A 175 -1.77 2.22 -3.36
CA ILE A 175 -0.66 1.65 -2.60
C ILE A 175 0.56 1.52 -3.50
N LEU A 176 0.37 1.01 -4.72
CA LEU A 176 1.44 0.87 -5.73
C LEU A 176 2.04 2.23 -6.11
N MET A 177 1.21 3.26 -6.34
CA MET A 177 1.66 4.62 -6.64
C MET A 177 2.48 5.22 -5.49
N ARG A 178 2.06 4.99 -4.23
CA ARG A 178 2.80 5.44 -3.05
C ARG A 178 4.13 4.69 -2.91
N ALA A 179 4.11 3.37 -3.06
CA ALA A 179 5.31 2.53 -3.03
C ALA A 179 6.32 2.96 -4.09
N ALA A 180 5.88 3.18 -5.33
CA ALA A 180 6.72 3.68 -6.42
C ALA A 180 7.41 4.99 -6.05
N ARG A 181 6.68 5.95 -5.48
CA ARG A 181 7.26 7.22 -5.03
C ARG A 181 8.33 7.05 -3.95
N TYR A 182 8.15 6.13 -3.02
CA TYR A 182 9.17 5.84 -2.00
C TYR A 182 10.39 5.12 -2.61
N LEU A 183 10.19 4.28 -3.62
CA LEU A 183 11.28 3.66 -4.37
C LEU A 183 12.10 4.69 -5.15
N ASP A 184 11.43 5.65 -5.80
CA ASP A 184 12.09 6.76 -6.50
C ASP A 184 12.98 7.56 -5.54
N LEU A 185 12.44 7.95 -4.38
CA LEU A 185 13.20 8.65 -3.33
C LEU A 185 14.39 7.82 -2.83
N ALA A 186 14.21 6.51 -2.63
CA ALA A 186 15.30 5.64 -2.20
C ALA A 186 16.40 5.54 -3.29
N ALA A 187 16.02 5.47 -4.56
CA ALA A 187 16.94 5.43 -5.69
C ALA A 187 17.72 6.75 -5.85
N GLU A 188 17.07 7.89 -5.67
CA GLU A 188 17.71 9.22 -5.65
C GLU A 188 18.76 9.31 -4.53
N GLN A 189 18.40 8.89 -3.31
CA GLN A 189 19.31 8.87 -2.16
C GLN A 189 20.49 7.91 -2.34
N CYS A 190 20.31 6.85 -3.11
CA CYS A 190 21.39 5.95 -3.51
C CYS A 190 22.18 6.43 -4.73
N SER A 191 21.85 7.60 -5.31
CA SER A 191 22.45 8.15 -6.53
C SER A 191 22.36 7.20 -7.74
N LEU A 192 21.37 6.31 -7.75
CA LEU A 192 21.17 5.33 -8.82
C LEU A 192 20.54 5.94 -10.08
N LEU A 193 19.97 7.15 -9.94
CA LEU A 193 19.32 7.89 -11.02
C LEU A 193 20.23 8.99 -11.61
N ALA A 194 21.27 9.44 -10.90
CA ALA A 194 22.13 10.55 -11.34
C ALA A 194 23.05 10.21 -12.54
N THR A 195 23.37 8.93 -12.75
CA THR A 195 24.11 8.45 -13.93
C THR A 195 23.23 8.27 -15.19
N THR A 196 21.99 8.76 -15.17
CA THR A 196 21.06 8.63 -16.32
C THR A 196 20.90 9.88 -17.17
N ASP A 197 21.32 11.07 -16.70
CA ASP A 197 21.23 12.32 -17.49
C ASP A 197 22.42 12.55 -18.45
N ASP A 198 23.59 11.92 -18.23
CA ASP A 198 24.77 12.12 -19.10
C ASP A 198 24.71 11.35 -20.44
N ALA A 199 23.65 10.56 -20.69
CA ALA A 199 23.51 9.76 -21.91
C ALA A 199 22.51 10.33 -22.93
N ILE A 200 21.83 11.44 -22.62
CA ILE A 200 21.00 12.15 -23.61
C ILE A 200 21.73 13.44 -23.96
N ALA A 201 22.47 13.40 -25.08
CA ALA A 201 22.95 14.63 -25.70
C ALA A 201 21.73 15.50 -26.04
N THR A 202 21.49 16.56 -25.27
CA THR A 202 20.56 17.65 -25.59
C THR A 202 21.13 18.53 -26.71
N GLY A 203 21.53 17.90 -27.81
CA GLY A 203 22.01 18.52 -29.02
C GLY A 203 21.84 17.54 -30.16
N GLU A 204 21.04 17.94 -31.16
CA GLU A 204 20.78 17.27 -32.44
C GLU A 204 19.59 16.29 -32.46
N LEU A 205 18.36 16.83 -32.47
CA LEU A 205 17.55 17.04 -33.70
C LEU A 205 16.17 17.65 -33.36
#